data_AF-A0A1H9VRK6-F1
#
_entry.id   AF-A0A1H9VRK6-F1
#
_cell.length_a   1.000
_cell.length_b   1.000
_cell.length_c   1.000
_cell.angle_alpha   90.00
_cell.angle_beta   90.00
_cell.angle_gamma   90.00
#
_symmetry.space_group_name_H-M   'P 1'
#
loop_
_entity.id
_entity.type
_entity.pdbx_description
1 polymer ?
#
loop_
_entity_poly.entity_id
_entity_poly.type
_entity_poly.pdbx_seq_one_letter_code
_entity_poly.pdbx_strand_id
1 'polypeptide(L)'
;MKFDPMTGQPIPEENAQPKFDPATGQPIQQQNGPAFDPMTGQPINQTPYQGQNFGSTPDQPKKKTGLYLGVGAAVLIVAALIFLVVKVAGMFGSPATKIEKALVNTFSQAQMFDTSVLQDSADDLQVEMELSGKVEGTKVDANVSYAKKGKEMSVTGDAGASIVSVNFNFYMNQSKVCFDMKGLDSPVFYDYTAKKDGDLEDLLGGEVTFDQIDTILKTISDSDSLVKDIANANSKALATLEFEKADAEKFEVNGKDVKCSGYTTILDKDSLEGVLNEYKAALENHEELLDLIEELTDQDLEDMYDSLLDEIDGSDEAEITFYLYKNQVAAIIIDAKGEDKVEVLFEGGSYPTQNMKVKSGKETVYEVKGEEEDGVITQEVYSNGVKTSKMEYDKESGEIKMTYTDEYSGSEFTLKGTYEKVKGGFKLEFDDIEYDSYYSSSIEDFNLSITATKGAKVEKIDTKDAVDLGNADEDELEDLAEEFAGLFGGF
;
A
#
# COMPACT_ATOMS: atom_id res chain seq x y z
N MET A 1 43.67 -36.53 -5.71
CA MET A 1 44.06 -37.51 -6.76
C MET A 1 44.02 -38.89 -6.16
N LYS A 2 43.19 -39.79 -6.71
CA LYS A 2 43.18 -41.20 -6.29
C LYS A 2 44.21 -41.95 -7.15
N PHE A 3 45.06 -42.72 -6.48
CA PHE A 3 46.10 -43.53 -7.11
C PHE A 3 45.68 -44.99 -7.02
N ASP A 4 46.04 -45.77 -8.04
CA ASP A 4 45.85 -47.21 -7.99
C ASP A 4 46.76 -47.79 -6.88
N PRO A 5 46.19 -48.49 -5.88
CA PRO A 5 46.94 -48.91 -4.69
C PRO A 5 47.89 -50.10 -4.93
N MET A 6 47.87 -50.75 -6.10
CA MET A 6 48.84 -51.79 -6.45
C MET A 6 49.99 -51.31 -7.35
N THR A 7 49.81 -50.23 -8.10
CA THR A 7 50.82 -49.78 -9.09
C THR A 7 51.34 -48.36 -8.88
N GLY A 8 50.69 -47.55 -8.03
CA GLY A 8 51.14 -46.21 -7.67
C GLY A 8 51.03 -45.16 -8.79
N GLN A 9 50.35 -45.49 -9.89
CA GLN A 9 50.07 -44.53 -10.96
C GLN A 9 48.74 -43.79 -10.72
N PRO A 10 48.62 -42.53 -11.18
CA PRO A 10 47.38 -41.78 -11.09
C PRO A 10 46.31 -42.38 -12.03
N ILE A 11 45.11 -42.59 -11.51
CA ILE A 11 43.97 -43.07 -12.30
C ILE A 11 43.40 -41.87 -13.07
N PRO A 12 43.28 -41.90 -14.41
CA PRO A 12 42.62 -40.85 -15.17
C PRO A 12 41.14 -40.78 -14.78
N GLU A 13 40.64 -39.60 -14.47
CA GLU A 13 39.22 -39.37 -14.25
C GLU A 13 38.45 -39.62 -15.56
N GLU A 14 37.50 -40.55 -15.51
CA GLU A 14 36.62 -40.89 -16.63
C GLU A 14 35.69 -39.69 -16.93
N ASN A 15 35.76 -39.19 -18.16
CA ASN A 15 34.79 -38.24 -18.71
C ASN A 15 33.39 -38.85 -18.64
N ALA A 16 32.49 -38.19 -17.91
CA ALA A 16 31.09 -38.57 -17.76
C ALA A 16 30.41 -38.73 -19.13
N GLN A 17 29.69 -39.84 -19.33
CA GLN A 17 28.76 -39.98 -20.45
C GLN A 17 27.67 -38.89 -20.35
N PRO A 18 27.22 -38.30 -21.47
CA PRO A 18 26.21 -37.25 -21.44
C PRO A 18 24.88 -37.80 -20.91
N LYS A 19 24.40 -37.23 -19.80
CA LYS A 19 23.03 -37.43 -19.31
C LYS A 19 22.09 -36.49 -20.07
N PHE A 20 20.87 -36.94 -20.32
CA PHE A 20 19.85 -36.17 -21.04
C PHE A 20 18.76 -35.73 -20.06
N ASP A 21 18.19 -34.56 -20.30
CA ASP A 21 17.02 -34.04 -19.60
C ASP A 21 15.77 -34.90 -19.94
N PRO A 22 15.02 -35.43 -18.94
CA PRO A 22 13.89 -36.33 -19.21
C PRO A 22 12.64 -35.66 -19.79
N ALA A 23 12.45 -34.35 -19.64
CA ALA A 23 11.28 -33.62 -20.13
C ALA A 23 11.48 -33.12 -21.57
N THR A 24 12.72 -32.80 -21.95
CA THR A 24 13.03 -32.15 -23.24
C THR A 24 13.94 -32.97 -24.16
N GLY A 25 14.60 -34.02 -23.67
CA GLY A 25 15.44 -34.91 -24.46
C GLY A 25 16.78 -34.33 -24.93
N GLN A 26 17.25 -33.22 -24.35
CA GLN A 26 18.51 -32.58 -24.72
C GLN A 26 19.69 -32.98 -23.80
N PRO A 27 20.95 -33.01 -24.31
CA PRO A 27 22.12 -33.42 -23.54
C PRO A 27 22.54 -32.34 -22.54
N ILE A 28 22.71 -32.74 -21.27
CA ILE A 28 23.18 -31.89 -20.18
C ILE A 28 24.70 -31.77 -20.31
N GLN A 29 25.21 -30.62 -20.76
CA GLN A 29 26.64 -30.36 -20.85
C GLN A 29 27.20 -29.92 -19.49
N GLN A 30 28.32 -30.55 -19.10
CA GLN A 30 28.96 -30.34 -17.82
C GLN A 30 30.11 -29.32 -17.96
N GLN A 31 29.83 -28.01 -17.87
CA GLN A 31 30.77 -26.98 -17.37
C GLN A 31 30.13 -25.58 -17.25
N ASN A 32 30.11 -25.07 -16.01
CA ASN A 32 29.97 -23.67 -15.54
C ASN A 32 29.26 -22.67 -16.47
N GLY A 33 27.95 -22.86 -16.65
CA GLY A 33 27.00 -21.81 -17.03
C GLY A 33 26.14 -21.40 -15.83
N PRO A 34 25.47 -20.23 -15.88
CA PRO A 34 24.57 -19.80 -14.80
C PRO A 34 23.50 -20.88 -14.56
N ALA A 35 23.28 -21.24 -13.30
CA ALA A 35 22.14 -22.08 -12.92
C ALA A 35 20.86 -21.30 -13.19
N PHE A 36 19.81 -21.92 -13.71
CA PHE A 36 18.55 -21.25 -14.02
C PHE A 36 17.51 -21.56 -12.93
N ASP A 37 16.69 -20.57 -12.60
CA ASP A 37 15.50 -20.74 -11.78
C ASP A 37 14.48 -21.65 -12.52
N PRO A 38 14.07 -22.80 -11.94
CA PRO A 38 13.17 -23.76 -12.58
C PRO A 38 11.75 -23.22 -12.84
N MET A 39 11.32 -22.18 -12.14
CA MET A 39 9.95 -21.65 -12.22
C MET A 39 9.83 -20.49 -13.23
N THR A 40 10.92 -19.76 -13.46
CA THR A 40 10.93 -18.55 -14.31
C THR A 40 11.86 -18.63 -15.51
N GLY A 41 12.77 -19.61 -15.56
CA GLY A 41 13.75 -19.77 -16.63
C GLY A 41 14.83 -18.69 -16.68
N GLN A 42 15.03 -17.92 -15.61
CA GLN A 42 16.03 -16.86 -15.54
C GLN A 42 17.36 -17.32 -14.90
N PRO A 43 18.52 -16.77 -15.32
CA PRO A 43 19.82 -17.15 -14.78
C PRO A 43 20.03 -16.61 -13.34
N ILE A 44 20.29 -17.52 -12.39
CA ILE A 44 20.72 -17.27 -11.02
C ILE A 44 22.16 -16.78 -11.06
N ASN A 45 22.38 -15.48 -10.85
CA ASN A 45 23.70 -14.90 -10.67
C ASN A 45 24.08 -14.94 -9.19
N GLN A 46 25.21 -15.56 -8.86
CA GLN A 46 25.74 -15.59 -7.49
C GLN A 46 26.31 -14.22 -7.11
N THR A 47 25.51 -13.44 -6.40
CA THR A 47 25.96 -12.34 -5.52
C THR A 47 25.31 -12.52 -4.15
N PRO A 48 26.04 -12.28 -3.04
CA PRO A 48 25.52 -12.48 -1.70
C PRO A 48 24.25 -11.65 -1.49
N TYR A 49 23.23 -12.32 -0.97
CA TYR A 49 21.89 -11.84 -0.69
C TYR A 49 21.95 -10.53 0.13
N GLN A 50 21.52 -9.42 -0.47
CA GLN A 50 20.98 -8.27 0.25
C GLN A 50 19.50 -8.21 -0.13
N GLY A 51 18.64 -8.11 0.89
CA GLY A 51 17.18 -8.21 0.80
C GLY A 51 16.60 -7.49 -0.41
N GLN A 52 15.77 -8.23 -1.15
CA GLN A 52 15.14 -7.77 -2.37
C GLN A 52 13.96 -6.86 -2.00
N ASN A 53 14.23 -5.56 -1.89
CA ASN A 53 13.20 -4.53 -1.83
C ASN A 53 12.32 -4.60 -3.09
N PHE A 54 11.03 -4.91 -2.93
CA PHE A 54 10.03 -4.63 -3.95
C PHE A 54 9.99 -3.12 -4.18
N GLY A 55 10.39 -2.68 -5.38
CA GLY A 55 10.35 -1.28 -5.78
C GLY A 55 11.71 -0.57 -5.77
N SER A 56 12.70 -1.09 -6.49
CA SER A 56 13.84 -0.28 -6.94
C SER A 56 13.71 -0.03 -8.45
N THR A 57 13.38 1.22 -8.80
CA THR A 57 13.49 1.72 -10.17
C THR A 57 14.88 1.44 -10.74
N PRO A 58 15.01 1.03 -12.02
CA PRO A 58 16.30 0.90 -12.67
C PRO A 58 17.09 2.21 -12.57
N ASP A 59 18.39 2.11 -12.32
CA ASP A 59 19.34 3.23 -12.20
C ASP A 59 19.08 4.29 -13.29
N GLN A 60 18.52 5.43 -12.88
CA GLN A 60 18.19 6.51 -13.79
C GLN A 60 19.46 7.17 -14.34
N PRO A 61 19.56 7.44 -15.65
CA PRO A 61 20.41 8.52 -16.12
C PRO A 61 19.83 9.84 -15.60
N LYS A 62 20.46 10.39 -14.54
CA LYS A 62 20.11 11.68 -13.91
C LYS A 62 19.88 12.78 -14.95
N LYS A 63 18.64 12.99 -15.38
CA LYS A 63 18.19 14.32 -15.75
C LYS A 63 17.97 15.06 -14.44
N LYS A 64 18.64 16.20 -14.28
CA LYS A 64 18.47 17.10 -13.14
C LYS A 64 17.09 17.73 -13.18
N THR A 65 16.04 16.98 -12.85
CA THR A 65 14.86 17.53 -12.20
C THR A 65 15.22 17.58 -10.73
N GLY A 66 15.56 18.77 -10.23
CA GLY A 66 15.95 18.99 -8.85
C GLY A 66 14.78 18.65 -7.94
N LEU A 67 14.69 17.40 -7.49
CA LEU A 67 14.04 17.10 -6.23
C LEU A 67 15.04 17.54 -5.16
N TYR A 68 14.75 18.68 -4.55
CA TYR A 68 15.59 19.41 -3.62
C TYR A 68 15.90 18.53 -2.41
N LEU A 69 17.14 18.04 -2.32
CA LEU A 69 17.69 17.35 -1.15
C LEU A 69 18.08 18.42 -0.12
N GLY A 70 17.14 18.74 0.76
CA GLY A 70 17.22 19.75 1.83
C GLY A 70 15.82 20.09 2.38
N VAL A 71 15.71 21.22 3.10
CA VAL A 71 14.49 21.77 3.74
C VAL A 71 13.19 21.58 2.93
N GLY A 72 13.24 21.68 1.61
CA GLY A 72 12.08 21.45 0.73
C GLY A 72 11.45 20.06 0.86
N ALA A 73 12.24 18.99 1.05
CA ALA A 73 11.73 17.64 1.25
C ALA A 73 11.07 17.48 2.63
N ALA A 74 11.70 18.00 3.69
CA ALA A 74 11.15 17.97 5.05
C ALA A 74 9.85 18.79 5.18
N VAL A 75 9.77 19.96 4.55
CA VAL A 75 8.55 20.80 4.53
C VAL A 75 7.43 20.14 3.73
N LEU A 76 7.73 19.45 2.62
CA LEU A 76 6.75 18.66 1.87
C LEU A 76 6.26 17.44 2.67
N ILE A 77 7.13 16.78 3.43
CA ILE A 77 6.77 15.70 4.36
C ILE A 77 5.82 16.23 5.45
N VAL A 78 6.10 17.39 6.03
CA VAL A 78 5.23 18.00 7.06
C VAL A 78 3.89 18.43 6.48
N ALA A 79 3.89 19.03 5.29
CA ALA A 79 2.66 19.32 4.58
C ALA A 79 1.87 18.02 4.33
N ALA A 80 2.52 16.93 3.88
CA ALA A 80 1.92 15.61 3.69
C ALA A 80 1.36 15.00 4.98
N LEU A 81 2.07 15.11 6.10
CA LEU A 81 1.61 14.69 7.42
C LEU A 81 0.40 15.49 7.88
N ILE A 82 0.41 16.82 7.68
CA ILE A 82 -0.75 17.69 7.91
C ILE A 82 -1.92 17.33 6.99
N PHE A 83 -1.68 16.77 5.79
CA PHE A 83 -2.74 16.31 4.87
C PHE A 83 -3.42 15.00 5.30
N LEU A 84 -2.88 14.21 6.24
CA LEU A 84 -3.45 12.92 6.68
C LEU A 84 -4.71 13.06 7.58
N VAL A 85 -5.46 14.16 7.47
CA VAL A 85 -6.54 14.49 8.41
C VAL A 85 -7.69 13.47 8.38
N VAL A 86 -7.87 12.76 9.50
CA VAL A 86 -9.07 11.98 9.81
C VAL A 86 -10.05 12.87 10.61
N LYS A 87 -11.36 12.58 10.56
CA LYS A 87 -12.39 13.33 11.29
C LYS A 87 -12.10 13.29 12.81
N VAL A 88 -11.89 14.46 13.44
CA VAL A 88 -11.82 14.57 14.91
C VAL A 88 -12.91 15.50 15.46
N ALA A 89 -13.41 15.12 16.64
CA ALA A 89 -14.44 15.81 17.38
C ALA A 89 -13.85 16.92 18.29
N GLY A 90 -13.92 18.16 17.81
CA GLY A 90 -14.14 19.33 18.66
C GLY A 90 -12.92 20.01 19.31
N MET A 91 -12.67 21.25 18.88
CA MET A 91 -12.43 22.40 19.77
C MET A 91 -12.78 23.70 19.01
N PHE A 92 -14.02 24.18 19.14
CA PHE A 92 -14.54 25.21 18.23
C PHE A 92 -13.91 26.60 18.48
N GLY A 93 -13.08 27.10 17.54
CA GLY A 93 -12.87 28.54 17.34
C GLY A 93 -11.49 29.03 16.88
N SER A 94 -10.42 28.24 17.08
CA SER A 94 -9.06 28.63 16.70
C SER A 94 -8.86 28.59 15.17
N PRO A 95 -7.83 29.27 14.62
CA PRO A 95 -7.43 29.09 13.22
C PRO A 95 -7.14 27.62 12.85
N ALA A 96 -6.42 26.88 13.69
CA ALA A 96 -6.10 25.46 13.49
C ALA A 96 -7.36 24.62 13.24
N THR A 97 -8.41 24.75 14.08
CA THR A 97 -9.66 24.01 13.89
C THR A 97 -10.42 24.42 12.62
N LYS A 98 -10.28 25.67 12.16
CA LYS A 98 -10.86 26.10 10.88
C LYS A 98 -10.14 25.46 9.70
N ILE A 99 -8.82 25.38 9.77
CA ILE A 99 -7.97 24.74 8.75
C ILE A 99 -8.26 23.24 8.72
N GLU A 100 -8.24 22.56 9.86
CA GLU A 100 -8.59 21.14 10.00
C GLU A 100 -9.97 20.83 9.41
N LYS A 101 -10.99 21.60 9.80
CA LYS A 101 -12.34 21.47 9.23
C LYS A 101 -12.36 21.68 7.72
N ALA A 102 -11.55 22.62 7.21
CA ALA A 102 -11.47 22.90 5.79
C ALA A 102 -10.80 21.76 5.01
N LEU A 103 -9.71 21.19 5.54
CA LEU A 103 -9.05 20.00 4.99
C LEU A 103 -10.03 18.83 4.93
N VAL A 104 -10.72 18.52 6.03
CA VAL A 104 -11.74 17.45 6.06
C VAL A 104 -12.81 17.67 4.99
N ASN A 105 -13.35 18.89 4.86
CA ASN A 105 -14.40 19.14 3.85
C ASN A 105 -13.88 19.11 2.41
N THR A 106 -12.62 19.46 2.17
CA THR A 106 -12.00 19.39 0.84
C THR A 106 -11.81 17.92 0.43
N PHE A 107 -11.26 17.07 1.30
CA PHE A 107 -10.91 15.69 0.95
C PHE A 107 -12.02 14.65 1.17
N SER A 108 -12.95 14.86 2.10
CA SER A 108 -14.10 13.93 2.27
C SER A 108 -15.11 13.97 1.12
N GLN A 109 -15.05 14.98 0.27
CA GLN A 109 -15.91 15.15 -0.91
C GLN A 109 -15.22 14.72 -2.22
N ALA A 110 -14.01 14.17 -2.14
CA ALA A 110 -13.09 13.99 -3.26
C ALA A 110 -13.38 12.78 -4.17
N GLN A 111 -14.60 12.24 -4.22
CA GLN A 111 -14.86 10.97 -4.90
C GLN A 111 -15.73 11.15 -6.15
N MET A 112 -15.29 10.55 -7.26
CA MET A 112 -16.07 10.49 -8.51
C MET A 112 -17.37 9.68 -8.36
N PHE A 113 -17.30 8.60 -7.60
CA PHE A 113 -18.41 7.73 -7.27
C PHE A 113 -18.33 7.36 -5.78
N ASP A 114 -19.48 7.00 -5.21
CA ASP A 114 -19.68 6.89 -3.77
C ASP A 114 -19.14 5.55 -3.25
N THR A 115 -18.01 5.59 -2.51
CA THR A 115 -17.41 4.43 -1.84
C THR A 115 -17.45 4.57 -0.32
N SER A 116 -18.37 5.40 0.22
CA SER A 116 -18.35 5.79 1.64
C SER A 116 -18.48 4.59 2.59
N VAL A 117 -19.08 3.48 2.13
CA VAL A 117 -19.23 2.23 2.90
C VAL A 117 -17.90 1.70 3.46
N LEU A 118 -16.77 1.87 2.75
CA LEU A 118 -15.45 1.42 3.20
C LEU A 118 -15.02 2.13 4.49
N GLN A 119 -15.39 3.41 4.63
CA GLN A 119 -15.11 4.20 5.82
C GLN A 119 -16.23 4.11 6.86
N ASP A 120 -17.48 4.29 6.42
CA ASP A 120 -18.66 4.39 7.30
C ASP A 120 -19.02 3.05 7.96
N SER A 121 -18.57 1.93 7.40
CA SER A 121 -18.82 0.58 7.90
C SER A 121 -17.55 -0.19 8.23
N ALA A 122 -16.44 0.49 8.55
CA ALA A 122 -15.16 -0.16 8.85
C ALA A 122 -15.23 -1.28 9.91
N ASP A 123 -16.17 -1.20 10.86
CA ASP A 123 -16.42 -2.23 11.90
C ASP A 123 -17.52 -3.24 11.54
N ASP A 124 -18.12 -3.18 10.35
CA ASP A 124 -19.18 -4.08 9.88
C ASP A 124 -19.13 -4.17 8.34
N LEU A 125 -17.95 -4.44 7.79
CA LEU A 125 -17.65 -4.41 6.36
C LEU A 125 -17.55 -5.82 5.78
N GLN A 126 -18.25 -6.04 4.67
CA GLN A 126 -18.11 -7.21 3.79
C GLN A 126 -17.55 -6.73 2.46
N VAL A 127 -16.48 -7.37 1.97
CA VAL A 127 -15.94 -7.16 0.61
C VAL A 127 -15.86 -8.51 -0.08
N GLU A 128 -16.53 -8.63 -1.22
CA GLU A 128 -16.50 -9.81 -2.09
C GLU A 128 -15.77 -9.42 -3.38
N MET A 129 -14.77 -10.20 -3.77
CA MET A 129 -13.99 -10.02 -4.97
C MET A 129 -14.08 -11.29 -5.81
N GLU A 130 -14.40 -11.16 -7.08
CA GLU A 130 -14.42 -12.24 -8.06
C GLU A 130 -13.52 -11.84 -9.22
N LEU A 131 -12.55 -12.69 -9.57
CA LEU A 131 -11.66 -12.53 -10.71
C LEU A 131 -11.82 -13.74 -11.60
N SER A 132 -11.93 -13.55 -12.91
CA SER A 132 -11.82 -14.64 -13.87
C SER A 132 -11.22 -14.16 -15.20
N GLY A 133 -10.62 -15.08 -15.93
CA GLY A 133 -10.08 -14.80 -17.26
C GLY A 133 -9.27 -15.96 -17.79
N LYS A 134 -8.69 -15.77 -18.97
CA LYS A 134 -7.71 -16.68 -19.56
C LYS A 134 -6.42 -15.94 -19.85
N VAL A 135 -5.33 -16.41 -19.26
CA VAL A 135 -3.98 -15.90 -19.53
C VAL A 135 -3.27 -16.92 -20.40
N GLU A 136 -2.93 -16.54 -21.63
CA GLU A 136 -2.30 -17.44 -22.61
C GLU A 136 -3.06 -18.78 -22.81
N GLY A 137 -4.40 -18.71 -22.77
CA GLY A 137 -5.29 -19.87 -22.90
C GLY A 137 -5.53 -20.66 -21.61
N THR A 138 -4.83 -20.35 -20.52
CA THR A 138 -5.04 -20.97 -19.20
C THR A 138 -6.14 -20.24 -18.44
N LYS A 139 -7.23 -20.95 -18.09
CA LYS A 139 -8.30 -20.40 -17.26
C LYS A 139 -7.77 -20.13 -15.86
N VAL A 140 -7.99 -18.90 -15.39
CA VAL A 140 -7.73 -18.44 -14.03
C VAL A 140 -9.05 -17.94 -13.46
N ASP A 141 -9.34 -18.32 -12.22
CA ASP A 141 -10.47 -17.79 -11.46
C ASP A 141 -10.08 -17.65 -9.99
N ALA A 142 -10.60 -16.64 -9.31
CA ALA A 142 -10.42 -16.47 -7.89
C ALA A 142 -11.63 -15.76 -7.29
N ASN A 143 -12.14 -16.28 -6.17
CA ASN A 143 -13.16 -15.64 -5.37
C ASN A 143 -12.59 -15.41 -3.97
N VAL A 144 -12.67 -14.18 -3.46
CA VAL A 144 -12.16 -13.81 -2.15
C VAL A 144 -13.21 -12.97 -1.42
N SER A 145 -13.52 -13.36 -0.20
CA SER A 145 -14.47 -12.71 0.69
C SER A 145 -13.77 -12.27 1.97
N TYR A 146 -13.67 -10.97 2.16
CA TYR A 146 -13.21 -10.34 3.40
C TYR A 146 -14.42 -9.88 4.22
N ALA A 147 -14.40 -10.18 5.51
CA ALA A 147 -15.40 -9.70 6.46
C ALA A 147 -14.72 -9.17 7.71
N LYS A 148 -15.09 -7.97 8.18
CA LYS A 148 -14.73 -7.43 9.50
C LYS A 148 -15.98 -7.06 10.27
N LYS A 149 -16.07 -7.56 11.50
CA LYS A 149 -17.14 -7.26 12.45
C LYS A 149 -16.58 -6.98 13.83
N GLY A 150 -16.52 -5.70 14.19
CA GLY A 150 -15.80 -5.24 15.37
C GLY A 150 -14.35 -5.73 15.34
N LYS A 151 -13.96 -6.51 16.35
CA LYS A 151 -12.60 -7.06 16.51
C LYS A 151 -12.41 -8.46 15.93
N GLU A 152 -13.38 -8.95 15.16
CA GLU A 152 -13.25 -10.22 14.45
C GLU A 152 -13.15 -9.96 12.94
N MET A 153 -12.26 -10.69 12.26
CA MET A 153 -12.14 -10.65 10.82
C MET A 153 -11.99 -12.06 10.23
N SER A 154 -12.42 -12.23 8.99
CA SER A 154 -12.17 -13.44 8.22
C SER A 154 -11.86 -13.11 6.77
N VAL A 155 -11.00 -13.92 6.16
CA VAL A 155 -10.79 -13.95 4.71
C VAL A 155 -11.03 -15.37 4.26
N THR A 156 -11.94 -15.56 3.33
CA THR A 156 -12.21 -16.86 2.73
C THR A 156 -12.03 -16.75 1.24
N GLY A 157 -11.57 -17.81 0.60
CA GLY A 157 -11.44 -17.76 -0.84
C GLY A 157 -11.10 -19.07 -1.49
N ASP A 158 -11.33 -19.07 -2.79
CA ASP A 158 -10.89 -20.09 -3.71
C ASP A 158 -10.10 -19.43 -4.83
N ALA A 159 -8.99 -20.03 -5.22
CA ALA A 159 -8.18 -19.57 -6.34
C ALA A 159 -7.81 -20.77 -7.20
N GLY A 160 -8.08 -20.68 -8.49
CA GLY A 160 -7.91 -21.76 -9.44
C GLY A 160 -7.12 -21.34 -10.68
N ALA A 161 -6.29 -22.26 -11.15
CA ALA A 161 -5.62 -22.18 -12.45
C ALA A 161 -5.71 -23.55 -13.13
N SER A 162 -6.40 -23.62 -14.26
CA SER A 162 -6.72 -24.88 -14.97
C SER A 162 -7.40 -25.94 -14.06
N ILE A 163 -6.67 -27.00 -13.68
CA ILE A 163 -7.17 -28.10 -12.86
C ILE A 163 -6.83 -27.93 -11.37
N VAL A 164 -6.01 -26.93 -11.05
CA VAL A 164 -5.57 -26.64 -9.70
C VAL A 164 -6.59 -25.70 -9.07
N SER A 165 -7.01 -26.00 -7.85
CA SER A 165 -7.83 -25.10 -7.04
C SER A 165 -7.37 -25.14 -5.59
N VAL A 166 -7.01 -24.00 -5.04
CA VAL A 166 -6.74 -23.79 -3.62
C VAL A 166 -8.00 -23.21 -2.99
N ASN A 167 -8.39 -23.71 -1.82
CA ASN A 167 -9.51 -23.15 -1.05
C ASN A 167 -8.97 -22.88 0.35
N PHE A 168 -9.06 -21.65 0.83
CA PHE A 168 -8.46 -21.23 2.10
C PHE A 168 -9.45 -20.43 2.92
N ASN A 169 -9.32 -20.55 4.24
CA ASN A 169 -10.05 -19.80 5.23
C ASN A 169 -9.05 -19.24 6.24
N PHE A 170 -9.19 -17.97 6.54
CA PHE A 170 -8.46 -17.24 7.56
C PHE A 170 -9.47 -16.63 8.50
N TYR A 171 -9.23 -16.74 9.79
CA TYR A 171 -10.05 -16.11 10.82
C TYR A 171 -9.14 -15.53 11.90
N MET A 172 -9.48 -14.35 12.39
CA MET A 172 -8.74 -13.69 13.45
C MET A 172 -9.71 -12.98 14.40
N ASN A 173 -9.39 -13.00 15.70
CA ASN A 173 -10.10 -12.25 16.72
C ASN A 173 -9.13 -11.37 17.54
N GLN A 174 -9.32 -11.25 18.85
CA GLN A 174 -8.44 -10.49 19.74
C GLN A 174 -7.33 -11.32 20.40
N SER A 175 -7.34 -12.65 20.25
CA SER A 175 -6.37 -13.52 20.91
C SER A 175 -5.63 -14.43 19.94
N LYS A 176 -6.28 -14.82 18.85
CA LYS A 176 -5.73 -15.82 17.94
C LYS A 176 -6.02 -15.53 16.48
N VAL A 177 -5.12 -16.04 15.66
CA VAL A 177 -5.31 -16.23 14.23
C VAL A 177 -5.50 -17.73 13.97
N CYS A 178 -6.35 -18.06 13.01
CA CYS A 178 -6.65 -19.41 12.59
C CYS A 178 -6.59 -19.47 11.07
N PHE A 179 -6.03 -20.55 10.55
CA PHE A 179 -5.93 -20.82 9.13
C PHE A 179 -6.37 -22.24 8.84
N ASP A 180 -7.11 -22.41 7.77
CA ASP A 180 -7.53 -23.70 7.25
C ASP A 180 -7.44 -23.66 5.73
N MET A 181 -7.01 -24.76 5.14
CA MET A 181 -6.90 -24.88 3.70
C MET A 181 -7.31 -26.28 3.30
N LYS A 182 -8.12 -26.37 2.25
CA LYS A 182 -8.60 -27.65 1.73
C LYS A 182 -7.41 -28.53 1.34
N GLY A 183 -7.28 -29.65 2.03
CA GLY A 183 -6.23 -30.64 1.81
C GLY A 183 -5.23 -30.71 2.96
N LEU A 184 -5.25 -29.78 3.92
CA LEU A 184 -4.64 -30.01 5.23
C LEU A 184 -5.44 -31.06 6.01
N ASP A 185 -4.74 -31.86 6.82
CA ASP A 185 -5.38 -32.86 7.66
C ASP A 185 -6.14 -32.22 8.83
N SER A 186 -5.68 -31.05 9.30
CA SER A 186 -6.33 -30.26 10.35
C SER A 186 -6.07 -28.76 10.18
N PRO A 187 -6.96 -27.89 10.68
CA PRO A 187 -6.69 -26.46 10.75
C PRO A 187 -5.49 -26.17 11.65
N VAL A 188 -4.94 -24.97 11.51
CA VAL A 188 -3.88 -24.46 12.38
C VAL A 188 -4.34 -23.18 13.07
N PHE A 189 -3.81 -22.92 14.26
CA PHE A 189 -4.01 -21.64 14.94
C PHE A 189 -2.74 -21.18 15.63
N TYR A 190 -2.68 -19.88 15.90
CA TYR A 190 -1.62 -19.25 16.67
C TYR A 190 -2.27 -18.27 17.66
N ASP A 191 -2.11 -18.52 18.95
CA ASP A 191 -2.60 -17.63 20.01
C ASP A 191 -1.51 -16.62 20.40
N TYR A 192 -1.62 -15.41 19.87
CA TYR A 192 -0.66 -14.33 20.09
C TYR A 192 -0.79 -13.65 21.47
N THR A 193 -1.60 -14.23 22.37
CA THR A 193 -1.73 -13.79 23.77
C THR A 193 -1.27 -14.85 24.77
N ALA A 194 -1.12 -16.09 24.32
CA ALA A 194 -0.58 -17.19 25.12
C ALA A 194 0.95 -17.14 25.19
N LYS A 195 1.52 -17.89 26.14
CA LYS A 195 2.96 -18.16 26.15
C LYS A 195 3.28 -19.21 25.07
N LYS A 196 4.42 -19.06 24.40
CA LYS A 196 4.94 -19.99 23.39
C LYS A 196 6.06 -20.84 23.98
N ASP A 197 6.06 -22.12 23.62
CA ASP A 197 7.13 -23.07 23.94
C ASP A 197 7.44 -24.08 22.83
N GLY A 198 6.91 -23.85 21.62
CA GLY A 198 7.16 -24.67 20.43
C GLY A 198 8.35 -24.21 19.58
N ASP A 199 8.53 -24.88 18.43
CA ASP A 199 9.73 -24.80 17.59
C ASP A 199 9.53 -23.96 16.29
N LEU A 200 8.47 -23.13 16.23
CA LEU A 200 8.14 -22.36 15.01
C LEU A 200 9.23 -21.36 14.62
N GLU A 201 9.88 -20.70 15.58
CA GLU A 201 11.00 -19.79 15.30
C GLU A 201 12.13 -20.51 14.57
N ASP A 202 12.45 -21.74 14.99
CA ASP A 202 13.48 -22.56 14.39
C ASP A 202 13.11 -22.97 12.96
N LEU A 203 11.84 -23.33 12.72
CA LEU A 203 11.33 -23.61 11.37
C LEU A 203 11.45 -22.39 10.45
N LEU A 204 11.22 -21.18 10.97
CA LEU A 204 11.38 -19.91 10.26
C LEU A 204 12.85 -19.47 10.13
N GLY A 205 13.81 -20.30 10.52
CA GLY A 205 15.24 -20.03 10.41
C GLY A 205 15.79 -19.10 11.48
N GLY A 206 15.03 -18.84 12.55
CA GLY A 206 15.40 -17.95 13.67
C GLY A 206 15.45 -16.47 13.32
N GLU A 207 15.11 -16.07 12.09
CA GLU A 207 15.04 -14.66 11.67
C GLU A 207 13.75 -13.98 12.16
N VAL A 208 12.71 -14.78 12.42
CA VAL A 208 11.41 -14.30 12.90
C VAL A 208 11.13 -14.90 14.27
N THR A 209 10.92 -14.05 15.27
CA THR A 209 10.60 -14.47 16.64
C THR A 209 9.11 -14.45 16.93
N PHE A 210 8.67 -15.19 17.95
CA PHE A 210 7.31 -15.18 18.47
C PHE A 210 6.90 -13.79 18.95
N ASP A 211 7.81 -13.04 19.57
CA ASP A 211 7.53 -11.67 20.03
C ASP A 211 7.23 -10.73 18.85
N GLN A 212 7.93 -10.89 17.72
CA GLN A 212 7.66 -10.15 16.49
C GLN A 212 6.30 -10.53 15.89
N ILE A 213 6.00 -11.83 15.78
CA ILE A 213 4.72 -12.33 15.27
C ILE A 213 3.56 -11.81 16.15
N ASP A 214 3.71 -11.90 17.47
CA ASP A 214 2.72 -11.43 18.44
C ASP A 214 2.43 -9.94 18.27
N THR A 215 3.49 -9.13 18.15
CA THR A 215 3.40 -7.68 18.00
C THR A 215 2.65 -7.29 16.71
N ILE A 216 2.97 -7.95 15.59
CA ILE A 216 2.29 -7.71 14.31
C ILE A 216 0.80 -8.05 14.43
N LEU A 217 0.47 -9.21 14.99
CA LEU A 217 -0.92 -9.66 15.13
C LEU A 217 -1.71 -8.79 16.11
N LYS A 218 -1.13 -8.37 17.24
CA LYS A 218 -1.75 -7.40 18.15
C LYS A 218 -2.02 -6.07 17.44
N THR A 219 -1.06 -5.58 16.65
CA THR A 219 -1.19 -4.33 15.89
C THR A 219 -2.33 -4.41 14.85
N ILE A 220 -2.45 -5.53 14.14
CA ILE A 220 -3.56 -5.76 13.20
C ILE A 220 -4.90 -5.80 13.94
N SER A 221 -4.97 -6.58 15.04
CA SER A 221 -6.19 -6.75 15.85
C SER A 221 -6.68 -5.45 16.48
N ASP A 222 -5.75 -4.57 16.89
CA ASP A 222 -6.06 -3.28 17.49
C ASP A 222 -5.72 -2.07 16.60
N SER A 223 -5.73 -2.28 15.29
CA SER A 223 -5.48 -1.23 14.29
C SER A 223 -6.37 0.00 14.45
N ASP A 224 -7.61 -0.15 14.96
CA ASP A 224 -8.49 0.99 15.23
C ASP A 224 -7.92 1.94 16.30
N SER A 225 -7.17 1.41 17.27
CA SER A 225 -6.51 2.25 18.29
C SER A 225 -5.36 3.04 17.67
N LEU A 226 -4.51 2.38 16.89
CA LEU A 226 -3.41 3.04 16.17
C LEU A 226 -3.93 4.14 15.24
N VAL A 227 -4.95 3.84 14.42
CA VAL A 227 -5.57 4.82 13.51
C VAL A 227 -6.13 6.01 14.29
N LYS A 228 -6.76 5.76 15.44
CA LYS A 228 -7.31 6.81 16.29
C LYS A 228 -6.23 7.67 16.94
N ASP A 229 -5.14 7.07 17.39
CA ASP A 229 -4.04 7.80 18.04
C ASP A 229 -3.28 8.66 17.03
N ILE A 230 -3.04 8.16 15.81
CA ILE A 230 -2.50 8.97 14.70
C ILE A 230 -3.48 10.08 14.30
N ALA A 231 -4.79 9.82 14.24
CA ALA A 231 -5.79 10.86 13.97
C ALA A 231 -5.76 11.97 15.04
N ASN A 232 -5.61 11.60 16.31
CA ASN A 232 -5.46 12.56 17.40
C ASN A 232 -4.14 13.34 17.30
N ALA A 233 -3.05 12.68 16.92
CA ALA A 233 -1.74 13.32 16.67
C ALA A 233 -1.86 14.40 15.61
N ASN A 234 -2.56 14.15 14.49
CA ASN A 234 -2.76 15.14 13.42
C ASN A 234 -3.43 16.42 13.95
N SER A 235 -4.49 16.29 14.76
CA SER A 235 -5.18 17.45 15.35
C SER A 235 -4.31 18.19 16.36
N LYS A 236 -3.52 17.48 17.16
CA LYS A 236 -2.61 18.09 18.14
C LYS A 236 -1.43 18.78 17.45
N ALA A 237 -0.81 18.13 16.47
CA ALA A 237 0.25 18.70 15.64
C ALA A 237 -0.20 19.99 14.94
N LEU A 238 -1.42 20.03 14.40
CA LEU A 238 -1.97 21.28 13.87
C LEU A 238 -2.18 22.36 14.95
N ALA A 239 -2.42 21.96 16.20
CA ALA A 239 -2.62 22.87 17.31
C ALA A 239 -1.31 23.37 17.96
N THR A 240 -0.17 22.71 17.72
CA THR A 240 1.15 23.21 18.14
C THR A 240 1.60 24.40 17.29
N LEU A 241 1.09 24.51 16.06
CA LEU A 241 1.41 25.59 15.13
C LEU A 241 0.69 26.90 15.49
N GLU A 242 1.44 27.99 15.52
CA GLU A 242 0.92 29.33 15.77
C GLU A 242 0.45 30.01 14.48
N PHE A 243 -0.86 30.00 14.27
CA PHE A 243 -1.46 30.61 13.10
C PHE A 243 -1.82 32.08 13.30
N GLU A 244 -1.27 32.93 12.44
CA GLU A 244 -1.67 34.31 12.28
C GLU A 244 -2.65 34.49 11.11
N LYS A 245 -3.42 35.57 11.16
CA LYS A 245 -4.31 35.91 10.05
C LYS A 245 -3.49 36.56 8.93
N ALA A 246 -3.42 35.89 7.79
CA ALA A 246 -2.82 36.47 6.59
C ALA A 246 -3.80 37.37 5.84
N ASP A 247 -3.25 38.18 4.94
CA ASP A 247 -4.06 38.98 4.03
C ASP A 247 -4.96 38.09 3.17
N ALA A 248 -6.15 38.60 2.87
CA ALA A 248 -7.09 37.85 2.06
C ALA A 248 -6.73 37.96 0.57
N GLU A 249 -6.35 36.84 -0.03
CA GLU A 249 -5.99 36.72 -1.44
C GLU A 249 -7.14 36.15 -2.27
N LYS A 250 -7.06 36.28 -3.60
CA LYS A 250 -8.05 35.72 -4.52
C LYS A 250 -7.50 34.46 -5.17
N PHE A 251 -8.33 33.42 -5.17
CA PHE A 251 -8.06 32.18 -5.88
C PHE A 251 -9.25 31.83 -6.76
N GLU A 252 -8.96 31.12 -7.84
CA GLU A 252 -10.01 30.51 -8.64
C GLU A 252 -10.61 29.33 -7.86
N VAL A 253 -11.93 29.37 -7.65
CA VAL A 253 -12.70 28.27 -7.07
C VAL A 253 -14.00 28.14 -7.86
N ASN A 254 -14.22 26.95 -8.42
CA ASN A 254 -15.35 26.60 -9.28
C ASN A 254 -15.53 27.62 -10.43
N GLY A 255 -14.44 27.95 -11.12
CA GLY A 255 -14.41 28.88 -12.27
C GLY A 255 -14.63 30.35 -11.92
N LYS A 256 -14.47 30.75 -10.64
CA LYS A 256 -14.64 32.13 -10.19
C LYS A 256 -13.51 32.57 -9.27
N ASP A 257 -13.00 33.76 -9.50
CA ASP A 257 -12.10 34.42 -8.54
C ASP A 257 -12.86 34.77 -7.25
N VAL A 258 -12.59 34.04 -6.19
CA VAL A 258 -13.17 34.26 -4.87
C VAL A 258 -12.12 34.77 -3.91
N LYS A 259 -12.53 35.69 -3.03
CA LYS A 259 -11.66 36.19 -1.97
C LYS A 259 -11.65 35.19 -0.81
N CYS A 260 -10.48 34.64 -0.50
CA CYS A 260 -10.26 33.63 0.53
C CYS A 260 -9.73 34.27 1.81
N SER A 261 -10.03 33.66 2.96
CA SER A 261 -9.42 34.05 4.24
C SER A 261 -8.09 33.32 4.41
N GLY A 262 -7.00 34.05 4.57
CA GLY A 262 -5.67 33.48 4.77
C GLY A 262 -5.35 33.25 6.25
N TYR A 263 -4.66 32.15 6.52
CA TYR A 263 -4.08 31.80 7.82
C TYR A 263 -2.65 31.30 7.57
N THR A 264 -1.66 31.98 8.13
CA THR A 264 -0.24 31.67 7.92
C THR A 264 0.39 31.16 9.21
N THR A 265 1.33 30.24 9.10
CA THR A 265 2.19 29.79 10.18
C THR A 265 3.61 29.72 9.66
N ILE A 266 4.58 29.93 10.54
CA ILE A 266 5.99 29.65 10.25
C ILE A 266 6.27 28.23 10.73
N LEU A 267 6.94 27.46 9.88
CA LEU A 267 7.48 26.15 10.21
C LEU A 267 9.00 26.29 10.28
N ASP A 268 9.52 26.38 11.48
CA ASP A 268 10.95 26.35 11.82
C ASP A 268 11.30 24.99 12.47
N LYS A 269 12.56 24.81 12.85
CA LYS A 269 13.03 23.57 13.50
C LYS A 269 12.25 23.25 14.79
N ASP A 270 11.98 24.25 15.63
CA ASP A 270 11.25 24.07 16.89
C ASP A 270 9.78 23.68 16.64
N SER A 271 9.12 24.29 15.65
CA SER A 271 7.76 23.96 15.25
C SER A 271 7.68 22.56 14.65
N LEU A 272 8.68 22.17 13.86
CA LEU A 272 8.79 20.81 13.33
C LEU A 272 8.95 19.79 14.45
N GLU A 273 9.86 20.03 15.39
CA GLU A 273 10.06 19.18 16.57
C GLU A 273 8.73 19.02 17.34
N GLY A 274 8.00 20.12 17.55
CA GLY A 274 6.68 20.09 18.17
C GLY A 274 5.65 19.23 17.42
N VAL A 275 5.65 19.26 16.07
CA VAL A 275 4.80 18.41 15.24
C VAL A 275 5.20 16.94 15.34
N LEU A 276 6.49 16.62 15.19
CA LEU A 276 7.01 15.26 15.25
C LEU A 276 6.78 14.62 16.63
N ASN A 277 6.91 15.39 17.70
CA ASN A 277 6.65 14.95 19.07
C ASN A 277 5.19 14.47 19.28
N GLU A 278 4.21 15.04 18.59
CA GLU A 278 2.82 14.57 18.70
C GLU A 278 2.61 13.20 18.02
N TYR A 279 3.33 12.94 16.92
CA TYR A 279 3.34 11.61 16.29
C TYR A 279 4.13 10.60 17.12
N LYS A 280 5.30 11.01 17.65
CA LYS A 280 6.07 10.22 18.60
C LYS A 280 5.21 9.77 19.78
N ALA A 281 4.55 10.70 20.44
CA ALA A 281 3.67 10.41 21.58
C ALA A 281 2.48 9.50 21.21
N ALA A 282 1.97 9.55 19.98
CA ALA A 282 0.95 8.63 19.53
C ALA A 282 1.50 7.22 19.31
N LEU A 283 2.71 7.09 18.76
CA LEU A 283 3.36 5.79 18.58
C LEU A 283 3.90 5.20 19.89
N GLU A 284 4.28 6.02 20.87
CA GLU A 284 4.69 5.57 22.21
C GLU A 284 3.56 4.82 22.95
N ASN A 285 2.28 5.03 22.59
CA ASN A 285 1.19 4.19 23.10
C ASN A 285 1.23 2.74 22.55
N HIS A 286 2.14 2.47 21.63
CA HIS A 286 2.34 1.21 20.93
C HIS A 286 3.81 0.76 21.06
N GLU A 287 4.36 0.73 22.29
CA GLU A 287 5.76 0.39 22.59
C GLU A 287 6.23 -0.89 21.87
N GLU A 288 5.45 -1.98 21.92
CA GLU A 288 5.80 -3.24 21.24
C GLU A 288 6.01 -3.04 19.72
N LEU A 289 5.19 -2.20 19.07
CA LEU A 289 5.33 -1.88 17.65
C LEU A 289 6.59 -1.04 17.38
N LEU A 290 6.96 -0.15 18.30
CA LEU A 290 8.19 0.63 18.18
C LEU A 290 9.43 -0.23 18.31
N ASP A 291 9.46 -1.13 19.29
CA ASP A 291 10.55 -2.10 19.47
C ASP A 291 10.71 -2.96 18.20
N LEU A 292 9.59 -3.41 17.62
CA LEU A 292 9.60 -4.14 16.35
C LEU A 292 10.13 -3.31 15.18
N ILE A 293 9.73 -2.04 15.07
CA ILE A 293 10.23 -1.16 14.01
C ILE A 293 11.74 -0.98 14.16
N GLU A 294 12.22 -0.69 15.37
CA GLU A 294 13.65 -0.52 15.67
C GLU A 294 14.46 -1.77 15.29
N GLU A 295 13.96 -2.96 15.64
CA GLU A 295 14.61 -4.23 15.31
C GLU A 295 14.67 -4.48 13.80
N LEU A 296 13.62 -4.10 13.05
CA LEU A 296 13.54 -4.33 11.60
C LEU A 296 14.34 -3.30 10.78
N THR A 297 14.47 -2.08 11.27
CA THR A 297 15.13 -0.98 10.55
C THR A 297 16.57 -0.74 11.00
N ASP A 298 17.00 -1.32 12.13
CA ASP A 298 18.21 -0.95 12.87
C ASP A 298 18.24 0.56 13.21
N GLN A 299 17.06 1.20 13.31
CA GLN A 299 16.91 2.62 13.60
C GLN A 299 15.79 2.83 14.62
N ASP A 300 16.14 3.37 15.78
CA ASP A 300 15.13 3.79 16.72
C ASP A 300 14.35 5.00 16.18
N LEU A 301 13.13 5.17 16.68
CA LEU A 301 12.24 6.23 16.24
C LEU A 301 12.85 7.63 16.46
N GLU A 302 13.68 7.79 17.49
CA GLU A 302 14.33 9.07 17.80
C GLU A 302 15.37 9.42 16.76
N ASP A 303 16.22 8.47 16.37
CA ASP A 303 17.23 8.63 15.32
C ASP A 303 16.57 9.00 13.98
N MET A 304 15.42 8.40 13.66
CA MET A 304 14.65 8.77 12.46
C MET A 304 14.15 10.22 12.52
N TYR A 305 13.64 10.66 13.67
CA TYR A 305 13.18 12.04 13.85
C TYR A 305 14.34 13.05 13.89
N ASP A 306 15.42 12.74 14.61
CA ASP A 306 16.62 13.54 14.69
C ASP A 306 17.25 13.69 13.31
N SER A 307 17.28 12.62 12.50
CA SER A 307 17.71 12.71 11.11
C SER A 307 16.88 13.69 10.29
N LEU A 308 15.56 13.74 10.49
CA LEU A 308 14.69 14.71 9.82
C LEU A 308 14.94 16.14 10.33
N LEU A 309 15.17 16.32 11.63
CA LEU A 309 15.45 17.62 12.24
C LEU A 309 16.84 18.15 11.87
N ASP A 310 17.82 17.29 11.65
CA ASP A 310 19.19 17.65 11.27
C ASP A 310 19.31 18.04 9.80
N GLU A 311 18.36 17.65 8.94
CA GLU A 311 18.26 18.13 7.56
C GLU A 311 17.85 19.61 7.46
N ILE A 312 17.34 20.19 8.55
CA ILE A 312 16.91 21.60 8.63
C ILE A 312 17.94 22.41 9.42
N ASP A 313 18.56 23.42 8.81
CA ASP A 313 19.41 24.36 9.55
C ASP A 313 18.52 25.14 10.53
N GLY A 314 19.02 25.47 11.73
CA GLY A 314 18.25 26.22 12.72
C GLY A 314 17.88 27.65 12.29
N SER A 315 18.34 28.10 11.12
CA SER A 315 17.92 29.37 10.49
C SER A 315 16.96 29.21 9.31
N ASP A 316 16.63 27.96 8.97
CA ASP A 316 15.70 27.63 7.91
C ASP A 316 14.27 27.71 8.45
N GLU A 317 13.42 28.40 7.70
CA GLU A 317 12.02 28.61 8.01
C GLU A 317 11.23 28.48 6.72
N ALA A 318 10.05 27.87 6.81
CA ALA A 318 9.07 27.86 5.74
C ALA A 318 7.78 28.54 6.20
N GLU A 319 7.31 29.51 5.45
CA GLU A 319 5.99 30.10 5.66
C GLU A 319 4.94 29.25 4.96
N ILE A 320 3.95 28.76 5.70
CA ILE A 320 2.84 27.97 5.19
C ILE A 320 1.54 28.76 5.36
N THR A 321 0.93 29.15 4.25
CA THR A 321 -0.36 29.88 4.25
C THR A 321 -1.49 29.02 3.69
N PHE A 322 -2.53 28.84 4.49
CA PHE A 322 -3.79 28.21 4.12
C PHE A 322 -4.84 29.27 3.73
N TYR A 323 -5.41 29.13 2.55
CA TYR A 323 -6.48 30.01 2.08
C TYR A 323 -7.81 29.28 2.05
N LEU A 324 -8.74 29.76 2.87
CA LEU A 324 -10.03 29.09 3.09
C LEU A 324 -11.18 29.85 2.42
N TYR A 325 -12.06 29.10 1.75
CA TYR A 325 -13.32 29.59 1.20
C TYR A 325 -14.47 28.66 1.62
N LYS A 326 -15.51 29.20 2.28
CA LYS A 326 -16.70 28.43 2.71
C LYS A 326 -16.41 27.12 3.47
N ASN A 327 -15.39 27.12 4.33
CA ASN A 327 -14.89 25.93 5.06
C ASN A 327 -14.29 24.85 4.16
N GLN A 328 -13.70 25.22 3.03
CA GLN A 328 -12.87 24.37 2.18
C GLN A 328 -11.53 25.08 1.97
N VAL A 329 -10.48 24.30 1.75
CA VAL A 329 -9.18 24.82 1.32
C VAL A 329 -9.25 25.14 -0.17
N ALA A 330 -8.92 26.39 -0.52
CA ALA A 330 -8.82 26.86 -1.90
C ALA A 330 -7.36 26.87 -2.40
N ALA A 331 -6.42 27.16 -1.50
CA ALA A 331 -4.99 27.06 -1.79
C ALA A 331 -4.18 26.81 -0.52
N ILE A 332 -3.04 26.16 -0.69
CA ILE A 332 -1.96 26.06 0.29
C ILE A 332 -0.70 26.55 -0.38
N ILE A 333 -0.04 27.50 0.28
CA ILE A 333 1.15 28.15 -0.21
C ILE A 333 2.28 27.83 0.75
N ILE A 334 3.39 27.32 0.23
CA ILE A 334 4.60 27.01 0.99
C ILE A 334 5.73 27.85 0.40
N ASP A 335 6.29 28.74 1.21
CA ASP A 335 7.41 29.61 0.84
C ASP A 335 8.58 29.32 1.78
N ALA A 336 9.53 28.51 1.31
CA ALA A 336 10.75 28.19 2.03
C ALA A 336 11.91 29.02 1.48
N LYS A 337 12.68 29.63 2.39
CA LYS A 337 13.75 30.55 2.00
C LYS A 337 14.81 29.85 1.14
N GLY A 338 15.06 30.39 -0.05
CA GLY A 338 16.06 29.85 -0.98
C GLY A 338 15.53 28.78 -1.92
N GLU A 339 14.26 28.40 -1.76
CA GLU A 339 13.56 27.44 -2.61
C GLU A 339 12.50 28.12 -3.48
N ASP A 340 12.06 27.41 -4.52
CA ASP A 340 10.91 27.85 -5.30
C ASP A 340 9.63 27.67 -4.49
N LYS A 341 8.81 28.72 -4.43
CA LYS A 341 7.49 28.70 -3.78
C LYS A 341 6.63 27.57 -4.34
N VAL A 342 6.07 26.74 -3.46
CA VAL A 342 5.15 25.67 -3.82
C VAL A 342 3.70 26.14 -3.61
N GLU A 343 2.85 25.94 -4.61
CA GLU A 343 1.43 26.29 -4.55
C GLU A 343 0.59 25.04 -4.83
N VAL A 344 -0.21 24.62 -3.86
CA VAL A 344 -1.25 23.59 -4.03
C VAL A 344 -2.59 24.31 -4.17
N LEU A 345 -3.19 24.24 -5.36
CA LEU A 345 -4.40 24.98 -5.73
C LEU A 345 -5.56 24.01 -5.90
N PHE A 346 -6.68 24.29 -5.23
CA PHE A 346 -7.93 23.53 -5.31
C PHE A 346 -8.96 24.38 -6.06
N GLU A 347 -8.91 24.31 -7.40
CA GLU A 347 -9.78 25.08 -8.28
C GLU A 347 -11.21 24.49 -8.33
N GLY A 348 -11.39 23.24 -7.90
CA GLY A 348 -12.70 22.64 -7.66
C GLY A 348 -13.51 22.35 -8.92
N GLY A 349 -14.84 22.47 -8.83
CA GLY A 349 -15.82 22.11 -9.84
C GLY A 349 -17.11 21.61 -9.17
N SER A 350 -17.59 20.44 -9.58
CA SER A 350 -18.58 19.61 -8.87
C SER A 350 -18.11 19.18 -7.48
N TYR A 351 -16.81 18.94 -7.28
CA TYR A 351 -16.21 18.62 -5.99
C TYR A 351 -14.84 19.32 -5.80
N PRO A 352 -14.36 19.52 -4.56
CA PRO A 352 -13.22 20.41 -4.28
C PRO A 352 -11.89 20.01 -4.94
N THR A 353 -11.64 18.72 -5.11
CA THR A 353 -10.39 18.19 -5.71
C THR A 353 -10.53 17.89 -7.19
N GLN A 354 -11.66 18.22 -7.83
CA GLN A 354 -11.91 17.89 -9.24
C GLN A 354 -10.88 18.55 -10.17
N ASN A 355 -10.51 19.79 -9.87
CA ASN A 355 -9.42 20.48 -10.53
C ASN A 355 -8.39 20.89 -9.48
N MET A 356 -7.22 20.26 -9.52
CA MET A 356 -6.14 20.48 -8.57
C MET A 356 -4.84 20.75 -9.32
N LYS A 357 -4.02 21.68 -8.84
CA LYS A 357 -2.69 21.96 -9.40
C LYS A 357 -1.67 22.04 -8.28
N VAL A 358 -0.51 21.45 -8.51
CA VAL A 358 0.69 21.68 -7.70
C VAL A 358 1.71 22.38 -8.58
N LYS A 359 2.14 23.56 -8.13
CA LYS A 359 3.15 24.37 -8.80
C LYS A 359 4.40 24.46 -7.94
N SER A 360 5.55 24.45 -8.60
CA SER A 360 6.83 24.88 -8.02
C SER A 360 7.34 26.06 -8.85
N GLY A 361 7.38 27.25 -8.23
CA GLY A 361 7.65 28.49 -8.92
C GLY A 361 6.65 28.76 -10.05
N LYS A 362 7.11 28.71 -11.31
CA LYS A 362 6.26 28.91 -12.50
C LYS A 362 5.82 27.61 -13.16
N GLU A 363 6.38 26.49 -12.75
CA GLU A 363 6.15 25.19 -13.37
C GLU A 363 5.01 24.47 -12.66
N THR A 364 4.10 23.85 -13.43
CA THR A 364 3.07 22.96 -12.87
C THR A 364 3.63 21.55 -12.90
N VAL A 365 3.89 20.99 -11.71
CA VAL A 365 4.54 19.68 -11.55
C VAL A 365 3.52 18.56 -11.45
N TYR A 366 2.30 18.86 -10.98
CA TYR A 366 1.19 17.93 -10.91
C TYR A 366 -0.11 18.65 -11.20
N GLU A 367 -1.01 18.02 -11.96
CA GLU A 367 -2.30 18.61 -12.30
C GLU A 367 -3.36 17.52 -12.44
N VAL A 368 -4.51 17.77 -11.84
CA VAL A 368 -5.75 17.04 -12.06
C VAL A 368 -6.69 17.99 -12.78
N LYS A 369 -7.16 17.58 -13.96
CA LYS A 369 -8.21 18.27 -14.70
C LYS A 369 -9.46 17.44 -14.67
N GLY A 370 -10.55 17.99 -14.19
CA GLY A 370 -11.82 17.31 -14.14
C GLY A 370 -12.94 18.16 -14.73
N GLU A 371 -13.80 17.53 -15.50
CA GLU A 371 -15.00 18.14 -16.08
C GLU A 371 -16.21 17.24 -15.84
N GLU A 372 -17.39 17.86 -15.81
CA GLU A 372 -18.66 17.14 -15.79
C GLU A 372 -19.58 17.78 -16.84
N GLU A 373 -19.88 17.03 -17.90
CA GLU A 373 -20.76 17.44 -18.99
C GLU A 373 -21.82 16.36 -19.21
N ASP A 374 -23.09 16.76 -19.24
CA ASP A 374 -24.25 15.87 -19.46
C ASP A 374 -24.27 14.57 -18.61
N GLY A 375 -23.74 14.63 -17.38
CA GLY A 375 -23.70 13.49 -16.46
C GLY A 375 -22.47 12.59 -16.60
N VAL A 376 -21.57 12.89 -17.54
CA VAL A 376 -20.27 12.21 -17.70
C VAL A 376 -19.19 13.03 -16.99
N ILE A 377 -18.48 12.39 -16.07
CA ILE A 377 -17.28 12.93 -15.43
C ILE A 377 -16.06 12.45 -16.21
N THR A 378 -15.20 13.37 -16.63
CA THR A 378 -13.86 13.06 -17.15
C THR A 378 -12.83 13.64 -16.21
N GLN A 379 -11.80 12.86 -15.85
CA GLN A 379 -10.63 13.35 -15.12
C GLN A 379 -9.35 12.91 -15.81
N GLU A 380 -8.43 13.84 -15.99
CA GLU A 380 -7.08 13.59 -16.51
C GLU A 380 -6.06 14.00 -15.46
N VAL A 381 -5.05 13.15 -15.25
CA VAL A 381 -3.93 13.42 -14.34
C VAL A 381 -2.68 13.64 -15.16
N TYR A 382 -1.93 14.68 -14.79
CA TYR A 382 -0.68 15.05 -15.42
C TYR A 382 0.43 15.12 -14.37
N SER A 383 1.60 14.60 -14.73
CA SER A 383 2.86 14.78 -14.03
C SER A 383 3.83 15.50 -14.97
N ASN A 384 4.37 16.64 -14.56
CA ASN A 384 5.29 17.45 -15.37
C ASN A 384 4.78 17.75 -16.80
N GLY A 385 3.47 17.95 -16.94
CA GLY A 385 2.80 18.19 -18.22
C GLY A 385 2.57 16.96 -19.10
N VAL A 386 2.98 15.77 -18.67
CA VAL A 386 2.68 14.49 -19.33
C VAL A 386 1.43 13.90 -18.71
N LYS A 387 0.45 13.51 -19.54
CA LYS A 387 -0.75 12.81 -19.06
C LYS A 387 -0.38 11.40 -18.63
N THR A 388 -0.61 11.06 -17.37
CA THR A 388 -0.30 9.74 -16.79
C THR A 388 -1.56 8.90 -16.61
N SER A 389 -2.74 9.52 -16.49
CA SER A 389 -3.99 8.78 -16.48
C SER A 389 -5.18 9.60 -16.97
N LYS A 390 -6.23 8.88 -17.40
CA LYS A 390 -7.55 9.41 -17.70
C LYS A 390 -8.61 8.47 -17.10
N MET A 391 -9.63 9.04 -16.47
CA MET A 391 -10.81 8.32 -16.03
C MET A 391 -12.05 8.98 -16.63
N GLU A 392 -12.98 8.18 -17.14
CA GLU A 392 -14.29 8.60 -17.62
C GLU A 392 -15.34 7.81 -16.84
N TYR A 393 -16.39 8.49 -16.37
CA TYR A 393 -17.48 7.89 -15.61
C TYR A 393 -18.83 8.50 -16.02
N ASP A 394 -19.72 7.69 -16.57
CA ASP A 394 -21.09 8.09 -16.89
C ASP A 394 -22.01 7.79 -15.70
N LYS A 395 -22.61 8.83 -15.11
CA LYS A 395 -23.49 8.70 -13.93
C LYS A 395 -24.84 8.03 -14.23
N GLU A 396 -25.29 8.03 -15.48
CA GLU A 396 -26.56 7.44 -15.90
C GLU A 396 -26.41 5.94 -16.17
N SER A 397 -25.40 5.56 -16.96
CA SER A 397 -25.15 4.16 -17.29
C SER A 397 -24.34 3.42 -16.21
N GLY A 398 -23.56 4.17 -15.42
CA GLY A 398 -22.58 3.60 -14.50
C GLY A 398 -21.26 3.22 -15.17
N GLU A 399 -21.12 3.39 -16.49
CA GLU A 399 -19.92 2.99 -17.23
C GLU A 399 -18.68 3.75 -16.76
N ILE A 400 -17.60 3.01 -16.55
CA ILE A 400 -16.29 3.53 -16.16
C ILE A 400 -15.27 3.09 -17.21
N LYS A 401 -14.39 4.01 -17.58
CA LYS A 401 -13.18 3.72 -18.33
C LYS A 401 -11.99 4.36 -17.64
N MET A 402 -10.96 3.57 -17.34
CA MET A 402 -9.71 4.03 -16.75
C MET A 402 -8.58 3.73 -17.72
N THR A 403 -7.78 4.72 -18.06
CA THR A 403 -6.58 4.57 -18.89
C THR A 403 -5.38 5.07 -18.08
N TYR A 404 -4.37 4.24 -17.94
CA TYR A 404 -3.06 4.59 -17.42
C TYR A 404 -2.05 4.61 -18.56
N THR A 405 -1.20 5.63 -18.58
CA THR A 405 -0.13 5.79 -19.57
C THR A 405 1.19 5.83 -18.84
N ASP A 406 2.07 4.87 -19.15
CA ASP A 406 3.43 4.87 -18.61
C ASP A 406 4.25 6.01 -19.24
N GLU A 407 4.79 6.90 -18.40
CA GLU A 407 5.48 8.12 -18.84
C GLU A 407 6.73 7.82 -19.68
N TYR A 408 7.38 6.67 -19.47
CA TYR A 408 8.66 6.35 -20.10
C TYR A 408 8.52 5.61 -21.42
N SER A 409 7.65 4.61 -21.45
CA SER A 409 7.42 3.73 -22.61
C SER A 409 6.29 4.21 -23.49
N GLY A 410 5.38 5.03 -22.97
CA GLY A 410 4.13 5.40 -23.63
C GLY A 410 3.13 4.25 -23.75
N SER A 411 3.38 3.11 -23.11
CA SER A 411 2.42 2.00 -23.10
C SER A 411 1.16 2.40 -22.36
N GLU A 412 0.00 2.03 -22.92
CA GLU A 412 -1.29 2.31 -22.31
C GLU A 412 -1.92 1.03 -21.77
N PHE A 413 -2.53 1.16 -20.60
CA PHE A 413 -3.34 0.15 -19.95
C PHE A 413 -4.73 0.73 -19.76
N THR A 414 -5.77 0.09 -20.32
CA THR A 414 -7.16 0.52 -20.17
C THR A 414 -7.99 -0.57 -19.52
N LEU A 415 -8.78 -0.19 -18.51
CA LEU A 415 -9.84 -0.99 -17.92
C LEU A 415 -11.18 -0.34 -18.23
N LYS A 416 -12.16 -1.15 -18.64
CA LYS A 416 -13.55 -0.71 -18.78
C LYS A 416 -14.46 -1.57 -17.91
N GLY A 417 -15.50 -0.95 -17.41
CA GLY A 417 -16.39 -1.58 -16.46
C GLY A 417 -17.57 -0.70 -16.09
N THR A 418 -18.20 -1.03 -14.96
CA THR A 418 -19.36 -0.32 -14.42
C THR A 418 -19.26 -0.14 -12.92
N TYR A 419 -19.87 0.93 -12.43
CA TYR A 419 -20.17 1.17 -11.02
C TYR A 419 -21.67 1.13 -10.80
N GLU A 420 -22.09 0.39 -9.78
CA GLU A 420 -23.48 0.30 -9.36
C GLU A 420 -23.60 0.56 -7.85
N LYS A 421 -24.59 1.37 -7.46
CA LYS A 421 -25.01 1.43 -6.06
C LYS A 421 -25.85 0.22 -5.72
N VAL A 422 -25.36 -0.60 -4.79
CA VAL A 422 -26.10 -1.76 -4.29
C VAL A 422 -26.64 -1.48 -2.89
N LYS A 423 -27.52 -2.35 -2.40
CA LYS A 423 -28.08 -2.20 -1.05
C LYS A 423 -26.98 -2.28 0.00
N GLY A 424 -26.71 -1.16 0.66
CA GLY A 424 -25.74 -1.09 1.75
C GLY A 424 -24.29 -0.93 1.30
N GLY A 425 -24.03 -0.57 0.03
CA GLY A 425 -22.68 -0.29 -0.46
C GLY A 425 -22.62 -0.11 -1.97
N PHE A 426 -21.56 -0.60 -2.61
CA PHE A 426 -21.34 -0.47 -4.06
C PHE A 426 -20.82 -1.77 -4.68
N LYS A 427 -20.96 -1.86 -6.00
CA LYS A 427 -20.34 -2.88 -6.84
C LYS A 427 -19.56 -2.20 -7.97
N LEU A 428 -18.34 -2.67 -8.20
CA LEU A 428 -17.54 -2.41 -9.40
C LEU A 428 -17.45 -3.71 -10.20
N GLU A 429 -17.56 -3.62 -11.51
CA GLU A 429 -17.39 -4.76 -12.42
C GLU A 429 -16.61 -4.31 -13.64
N PHE A 430 -15.42 -4.87 -13.85
CA PHE A 430 -14.59 -4.65 -15.02
C PHE A 430 -14.59 -5.91 -15.87
N ASP A 431 -14.93 -5.80 -17.15
CA ASP A 431 -15.07 -6.93 -18.08
C ASP A 431 -14.22 -6.77 -19.35
N ASP A 432 -13.49 -5.66 -19.45
CA ASP A 432 -12.61 -5.37 -20.57
C ASP A 432 -11.30 -4.77 -20.09
N ILE A 433 -10.20 -5.32 -20.63
CA ILE A 433 -8.83 -4.95 -20.33
C ILE A 433 -8.07 -4.86 -21.65
N GLU A 434 -7.49 -3.70 -21.92
CA GLU A 434 -6.68 -3.44 -23.11
C GLU A 434 -5.27 -3.07 -22.66
N TYR A 435 -4.25 -3.75 -23.19
CA TYR A 435 -2.86 -3.41 -22.92
C TYR A 435 -2.11 -3.21 -24.24
N ASP A 436 -1.76 -1.96 -24.53
CA ASP A 436 -1.00 -1.58 -25.72
C ASP A 436 0.50 -1.64 -25.40
N SER A 437 1.08 -2.84 -25.53
CA SER A 437 2.53 -3.04 -25.44
C SER A 437 3.04 -4.05 -26.47
N TYR A 438 4.33 -3.95 -26.79
CA TYR A 438 5.01 -4.82 -27.76
C TYR A 438 5.17 -6.28 -27.28
N TYR A 439 4.88 -6.57 -26.01
CA TYR A 439 5.12 -7.86 -25.34
C TYR A 439 3.88 -8.40 -24.61
N SER A 440 2.67 -7.94 -24.95
CA SER A 440 1.48 -8.33 -24.18
C SER A 440 1.09 -9.80 -24.36
N SER A 441 1.03 -10.53 -23.24
CA SER A 441 0.27 -11.78 -23.16
C SER A 441 -1.21 -11.47 -23.35
N SER A 442 -1.92 -12.28 -24.14
CA SER A 442 -3.36 -12.10 -24.35
C SER A 442 -4.13 -12.49 -23.11
N ILE A 443 -4.94 -11.56 -22.58
CA ILE A 443 -5.96 -11.84 -21.58
C ILE A 443 -7.31 -11.92 -22.30
N GLU A 444 -7.96 -13.06 -22.23
CA GLU A 444 -9.31 -13.28 -22.81
C GLU A 444 -10.34 -13.47 -21.69
N ASP A 445 -11.61 -13.19 -21.99
CA ASP A 445 -12.74 -13.40 -21.07
C ASP A 445 -12.51 -12.79 -19.67
N PHE A 446 -11.84 -11.64 -19.59
CA PHE A 446 -11.53 -10.97 -18.34
C PHE A 446 -12.80 -10.54 -17.61
N ASN A 447 -12.87 -10.79 -16.32
CA ASN A 447 -13.85 -10.22 -15.43
C ASN A 447 -13.24 -10.00 -14.05
N LEU A 448 -13.44 -8.82 -13.48
CA LEU A 448 -13.12 -8.47 -12.10
C LEU A 448 -14.35 -7.80 -11.49
N SER A 449 -14.97 -8.43 -10.51
CA SER A 449 -16.02 -7.84 -9.69
C SER A 449 -15.53 -7.56 -8.29
N ILE A 450 -15.86 -6.38 -7.76
CA ILE A 450 -15.61 -5.98 -6.36
C ILE A 450 -16.91 -5.44 -5.79
N THR A 451 -17.45 -6.10 -4.78
CA THR A 451 -18.66 -5.68 -4.08
C THR A 451 -18.32 -5.38 -2.62
N ALA A 452 -18.49 -4.14 -2.18
CA ALA A 452 -18.31 -3.76 -0.78
C ALA A 452 -19.66 -3.39 -0.18
N THR A 453 -20.05 -4.01 0.93
CA THR A 453 -21.34 -3.78 1.60
C THR A 453 -21.22 -3.79 3.12
N LYS A 454 -22.16 -3.12 3.78
CA LYS A 454 -22.37 -3.29 5.22
C LYS A 454 -23.04 -4.63 5.53
N GLY A 455 -22.66 -5.24 6.64
CA GLY A 455 -23.32 -6.42 7.21
C GLY A 455 -22.45 -7.65 7.11
N ALA A 456 -21.27 -7.57 7.71
CA ALA A 456 -20.23 -8.57 7.66
C ALA A 456 -20.68 -9.93 8.19
N LYS A 457 -20.27 -10.99 7.49
CA LYS A 457 -20.41 -12.38 7.93
C LYS A 457 -19.03 -12.96 8.15
N VAL A 458 -18.55 -12.82 9.39
CA VAL A 458 -17.26 -13.39 9.78
C VAL A 458 -17.37 -14.91 9.85
N GLU A 459 -16.57 -15.61 9.05
CA GLU A 459 -16.45 -17.06 9.06
C GLU A 459 -15.42 -17.48 10.10
N LYS A 460 -15.82 -18.35 11.03
CA LYS A 460 -14.96 -18.85 12.11
C LYS A 460 -14.48 -20.25 11.79
N ILE A 461 -13.25 -20.54 12.21
CA ILE A 461 -12.64 -21.86 12.08
C ILE A 461 -12.76 -22.60 13.42
N ASP A 462 -13.21 -23.85 13.39
CA ASP A 462 -13.22 -24.71 14.58
C ASP A 462 -11.79 -25.17 14.87
N THR A 463 -11.30 -24.87 16.08
CA THR A 463 -9.91 -25.16 16.49
C THR A 463 -9.84 -26.33 17.47
N LYS A 464 -10.88 -27.16 17.59
CA LYS A 464 -10.92 -28.26 18.57
C LYS A 464 -9.81 -29.30 18.37
N ASP A 465 -9.51 -29.61 17.12
CA ASP A 465 -8.53 -30.62 16.71
C ASP A 465 -7.42 -29.97 15.84
N ALA A 466 -7.17 -28.67 16.05
CA ALA A 466 -6.22 -27.87 15.28
C ALA A 466 -4.80 -27.90 15.88
N VAL A 467 -3.79 -27.75 15.03
CA VAL A 467 -2.38 -27.62 15.44
C VAL A 467 -2.14 -26.22 16.02
N ASP A 468 -1.54 -26.16 17.21
CA ASP A 468 -1.17 -24.90 17.88
C ASP A 468 0.25 -24.51 17.48
N LEU A 469 0.39 -23.63 16.49
CA LEU A 469 1.68 -23.21 15.95
C LEU A 469 2.60 -22.56 17.00
N GLY A 470 2.06 -22.02 18.10
CA GLY A 470 2.88 -21.42 19.16
C GLY A 470 3.54 -22.44 20.10
N ASN A 471 3.02 -23.66 20.13
CA ASN A 471 3.43 -24.73 21.06
C ASN A 471 3.67 -26.08 20.36
N ALA A 472 3.65 -26.10 19.02
CA ALA A 472 3.94 -27.29 18.22
C ALA A 472 5.43 -27.62 18.28
N ASP A 473 5.74 -28.91 18.41
CA ASP A 473 7.12 -29.38 18.35
C ASP A 473 7.65 -29.50 16.90
N GLU A 474 8.96 -29.70 16.76
CA GLU A 474 9.64 -29.88 15.47
C GLU A 474 8.95 -30.94 14.59
N ASP A 475 8.53 -32.08 15.16
CA ASP A 475 7.88 -33.17 14.42
C ASP A 475 6.50 -32.71 13.88
N GLU A 476 5.68 -32.06 14.73
CA GLU A 476 4.36 -31.53 14.32
C GLU A 476 4.49 -30.45 13.22
N LEU A 477 5.54 -29.63 13.29
CA LEU A 477 5.83 -28.58 12.32
C LEU A 477 6.38 -29.13 11.01
N GLU A 478 7.24 -30.16 11.06
CA GLU A 478 7.73 -30.87 9.88
C GLU A 478 6.58 -31.58 9.16
N ASP A 479 5.71 -32.30 9.89
CA ASP A 479 4.52 -32.95 9.33
C ASP A 479 3.61 -31.91 8.62
N LEU A 480 3.37 -30.77 9.26
CA LEU A 480 2.60 -29.67 8.66
C LEU A 480 3.30 -29.12 7.40
N ALA A 481 4.61 -28.90 7.44
CA ALA A 481 5.37 -28.42 6.28
C ALA A 481 5.33 -29.42 5.11
N GLU A 482 5.38 -30.72 5.40
CA GLU A 482 5.20 -31.79 4.40
C GLU A 482 3.78 -31.79 3.82
N GLU A 483 2.74 -31.60 4.63
CA GLU A 483 1.36 -31.45 4.16
C GLU A 483 1.24 -30.25 3.20
N PHE A 484 1.73 -29.07 3.59
CA PHE A 484 1.74 -27.88 2.75
C PHE A 484 2.51 -28.12 1.45
N ALA A 485 3.70 -28.72 1.52
CA ALA A 485 4.48 -29.07 0.33
C ALA A 485 3.73 -30.06 -0.56
N GLY A 486 3.00 -31.02 0.01
CA GLY A 486 2.18 -31.99 -0.71
C GLY A 486 1.01 -31.38 -1.49
N LEU A 487 0.44 -30.28 -0.99
CA LEU A 487 -0.65 -29.56 -1.69
C LEU A 487 -0.20 -28.92 -3.00
N PHE A 488 1.08 -28.55 -3.08
CA PHE A 488 1.69 -27.96 -4.28
C PHE A 488 2.69 -28.92 -4.99
N GLY A 489 3.05 -30.05 -4.38
CA GLY A 489 4.03 -31.01 -4.91
C GLY A 489 3.47 -31.99 -5.94
N GLY A 490 2.17 -31.91 -6.24
CA GLY A 490 1.52 -32.65 -7.32
C GLY A 490 1.65 -32.01 -8.70
N PHE A 491 2.44 -30.94 -8.84
CA PHE A 491 2.69 -30.21 -10.10
C PHE A 491 3.89 -30.72 -10.89
#